data_AF-A0A2N8EKX3-F1
#
_entry.id   AF-A0A2N8EKX3-F1
#
_cell.length_a   1.000
_cell.length_b   1.000
_cell.length_c   1.000
_cell.angle_alpha   90.00
_cell.angle_beta   90.00
_cell.angle_gamma   90.00
#
_symmetry.space_group_name_H-M   'P 1'
#
loop_
_entity.id
_entity.type
_entity.pdbx_description
1 polymer ?
#
loop_
_entity_poly.entity_id
_entity_poly.type
_entity_poly.pdbx_seq_one_letter_code
_entity_poly.pdbx_strand_id
1 'polypeptide(L)'
;VELVNSLAQALHLDLTWRNFNDQASLEHALQSGEIDFAPGLTQTPASLRLWLFSDPYMRVPQLVVGPRTGAMAVELEKLEAEQRVAVRMP
;
A
#
# COMPACT_ATOMS: atom_id res chain seq x y z
N VAL A 1 5.75 -11.01 -1.27
CA VAL A 1 6.86 -11.95 -0.99
C VAL A 1 7.43 -12.52 -2.28
N GLU A 2 6.63 -13.19 -3.13
CA GLU A 2 7.13 -13.83 -4.37
C GLU A 2 7.93 -12.89 -5.29
N LEU A 3 7.37 -11.72 -5.63
CA LEU A 3 8.08 -10.72 -6.45
C LEU A 3 9.46 -10.34 -5.90
N VAL A 4 9.55 -10.15 -4.59
CA VAL A 4 10.79 -9.75 -3.92
C VAL A 4 11.82 -10.87 -3.92
N ASN A 5 11.36 -12.12 -3.72
CA ASN A 5 12.23 -13.29 -3.83
C ASN A 5 12.78 -13.45 -5.25
N SER A 6 11.94 -13.27 -6.28
CA SER A 6 12.39 -13.30 -7.68
C SER A 6 13.39 -12.18 -7.99
N LEU A 7 13.19 -10.98 -7.45
CA LEU A 7 14.13 -9.86 -7.60
C LEU A 7 15.48 -10.19 -6.96
N ALA A 8 15.49 -10.72 -5.74
CA ALA A 8 16.73 -11.09 -5.07
C ALA A 8 17.48 -12.21 -5.80
N GLN A 9 16.76 -13.19 -6.33
CA GLN A 9 17.37 -14.24 -7.16
C GLN A 9 18.02 -13.66 -8.42
N ALA A 10 17.33 -12.74 -9.11
CA ALA A 10 17.86 -12.09 -10.31
C ALA A 10 19.09 -11.21 -10.03
N LEU A 11 19.18 -10.65 -8.82
CA LEU A 11 20.29 -9.81 -8.37
C LEU A 11 21.37 -10.59 -7.61
N HIS A 12 21.18 -11.90 -7.39
CA HIS A 12 22.05 -12.75 -6.57
C HIS A 12 22.26 -12.20 -5.15
N LEU A 13 21.18 -11.75 -4.51
CA LEU A 13 21.19 -11.21 -3.15
C LEU A 13 20.57 -12.19 -2.14
N ASP A 14 21.13 -12.20 -0.94
CA ASP A 14 20.51 -12.85 0.22
C ASP A 14 19.49 -11.91 0.87
N LEU A 15 18.29 -12.40 1.12
CA LEU A 15 17.22 -11.63 1.76
C LEU A 15 17.08 -11.97 3.24
N THR A 16 16.93 -10.93 4.06
CA THR A 16 16.44 -11.07 5.43
C THR A 16 15.11 -10.33 5.57
N TRP A 17 14.12 -10.99 6.18
CA TRP A 17 12.79 -10.42 6.35
C TRP A 17 12.63 -9.86 7.75
N ARG A 18 12.18 -8.61 7.84
CA ARG A 18 11.75 -7.97 9.09
C ARG A 18 10.29 -7.58 8.97
N ASN A 19 9.51 -7.85 10.01
CA ASN A 19 8.11 -7.50 10.09
C ASN A 19 7.91 -6.40 11.14
N PHE A 20 7.07 -5.43 10.82
CA PHE A 20 6.74 -4.31 11.68
C PHE A 20 5.23 -4.29 11.91
N ASN A 21 4.81 -3.88 13.11
CA ASN A 21 3.41 -3.92 13.50
C ASN A 21 2.61 -2.75 12.90
N ASP A 22 3.29 -1.66 12.55
CA ASP A 22 2.68 -0.45 12.01
C ASP A 22 3.65 0.30 11.08
N GLN A 23 3.11 1.29 10.39
CA GLN A 23 3.87 2.13 9.46
C GLN A 23 4.97 2.94 10.17
N ALA A 24 4.71 3.43 11.39
CA ALA A 24 5.65 4.28 12.11
C ALA A 24 6.93 3.54 12.50
N SER A 25 6.80 2.29 12.98
CA SER A 25 7.94 1.42 13.29
C SER A 25 8.74 1.02 12.06
N LEU A 26 8.07 0.80 10.92
CA LEU A 26 8.73 0.58 9.63
C LEU A 26 9.55 1.80 9.19
N GLU A 27 8.98 3.00 9.30
CA GLU A 27 9.63 4.25 8.90
C GLU A 27 10.81 4.60 9.79
N HIS A 28 10.69 4.35 11.10
CA HIS A 28 11.81 4.48 12.02
C HIS A 28 12.96 3.53 11.64
N ALA A 29 12.64 2.28 11.30
CA ALA A 29 13.65 1.30 10.87
C ALA A 29 14.34 1.69 9.56
N LEU A 30 13.63 2.34 8.63
CA LEU A 30 14.26 2.90 7.43
C LEU A 30 15.24 4.01 7.81
N GLN A 31 14.81 4.94 8.66
CA GLN A 31 15.63 6.09 9.07
C GLN A 31 16.87 5.68 9.88
N SER A 32 16.78 4.60 10.66
CA SER A 32 17.91 4.03 11.40
C SER A 32 18.84 3.18 10.53
N GLY A 33 18.49 2.94 9.25
CA GLY A 33 19.27 2.10 8.34
C GLY A 33 19.16 0.60 8.64
N GLU A 34 18.11 0.17 9.32
CA GLU A 34 17.87 -1.24 9.66
C GLU A 34 17.25 -2.05 8.51
N ILE A 35 16.69 -1.38 7.51
CA ILE A 35 16.13 -1.99 6.30
C ILE A 35 16.62 -1.25 5.05
N ASP A 36 16.83 -2.01 3.97
CA ASP A 36 17.26 -1.47 2.69
C ASP A 36 16.08 -0.98 1.84
N PHE A 37 14.93 -1.64 1.94
CA PHE A 37 13.69 -1.28 1.25
C PHE A 37 12.46 -1.94 1.90
N ALA A 38 11.26 -1.49 1.49
CA ALA A 38 9.99 -2.07 1.93
C ALA A 38 9.05 -2.32 0.72
N PRO A 39 8.60 -3.57 0.49
CA PRO A 39 7.62 -3.85 -0.55
C PRO A 39 6.19 -3.52 -0.09
N GLY A 40 5.28 -3.25 -1.04
CA GLY A 40 3.85 -3.08 -0.75
C GLY A 40 3.44 -1.73 -0.19
N LEU A 41 4.33 -0.74 -0.20
CA LEU A 41 4.01 0.61 0.23
C LEU A 41 3.11 1.33 -0.77
N THR A 42 2.14 2.09 -0.26
CA THR A 42 1.32 2.98 -1.07
C THR A 42 1.98 4.35 -1.13
N GLN A 43 2.09 4.90 -2.34
CA GLN A 43 2.58 6.25 -2.55
C GLN A 43 1.49 7.25 -2.16
N THR A 44 1.77 8.08 -1.15
CA THR A 44 0.93 9.18 -0.70
C THR A 44 1.77 10.46 -0.65
N PRO A 45 1.15 11.65 -0.65
CA PRO A 45 1.92 12.89 -0.47
C PRO A 45 2.77 12.92 0.81
N ALA A 46 2.35 12.22 1.86
CA ALA A 46 3.10 12.11 3.11
C ALA A 46 4.29 11.15 2.95
N SER A 47 4.08 9.95 2.39
CA SER A 47 5.15 8.95 2.27
C SER A 47 6.26 9.39 1.32
N LEU A 48 5.96 10.20 0.30
CA LEU A 48 6.96 10.78 -0.60
C LEU A 48 7.99 11.70 0.06
N ARG A 49 7.76 12.14 1.30
CA ARG A 49 8.73 12.95 2.05
C ARG A 49 9.89 12.12 2.60
N LEU A 50 9.65 10.82 2.79
CA LEU A 50 10.61 9.89 3.40
C LEU A 50 11.11 8.84 2.41
N TRP A 51 10.22 8.34 1.54
CA TRP A 51 10.50 7.22 0.65
C TRP A 51 10.81 7.68 -0.77
N LEU A 52 11.84 7.08 -1.36
CA LEU A 52 12.04 7.06 -2.80
C LEU A 52 11.40 5.78 -3.36
N PHE A 53 10.37 5.93 -4.19
CA PHE A 53 9.67 4.80 -4.79
C PHE A 53 10.33 4.36 -6.10
N SER A 54 10.37 3.05 -6.34
CA SER A 54 10.63 2.50 -7.68
C SER A 54 9.43 2.73 -8.60
N ASP A 55 9.56 2.34 -9.87
CA ASP A 55 8.40 2.22 -10.73
C ASP A 55 7.36 1.27 -10.08
N PRO A 56 6.06 1.63 -10.12
CA PRO A 56 5.03 0.84 -9.47
C PRO A 56 4.88 -0.51 -10.18
N TYR A 57 5.11 -1.59 -9.45
CA TYR A 57 4.92 -2.94 -9.95
C TYR A 57 3.44 -3.38 -9.93
N MET A 58 2.57 -2.63 -9.24
CA MET A 58 1.13 -2.89 -9.16
C MET A 58 0.37 -1.57 -9.06
N ARG A 59 -0.74 -1.47 -9.80
CA ARG A 59 -1.71 -0.37 -9.68
C ARG A 59 -3.01 -0.94 -9.13
N VAL A 60 -3.43 -0.47 -7.96
CA VAL A 60 -4.67 -0.93 -7.30
C VAL A 60 -5.74 0.16 -7.46
N PRO A 61 -6.82 -0.09 -8.22
CA PRO A 61 -7.91 0.86 -8.32
C PRO A 61 -8.68 0.95 -6.99
N GLN A 62 -9.11 2.16 -6.64
CA GLN A 62 -10.06 2.37 -5.54
C GLN A 62 -11.48 2.12 -6.06
N LEU A 63 -12.26 1.32 -5.34
CA LEU A 63 -13.62 0.96 -5.71
C LEU A 63 -14.57 1.29 -4.55
N VAL A 64 -15.78 1.75 -4.88
CA VAL A 64 -16.86 1.88 -3.90
C VAL A 64 -17.60 0.55 -3.82
N VAL A 65 -17.75 0.01 -2.61
CA VAL A 65 -18.42 -1.27 -2.37
C VAL A 65 -19.60 -1.05 -1.44
N GLY A 66 -20.75 -1.65 -1.79
CA GLY A 66 -21.97 -1.57 -1.00
C GLY A 66 -22.67 -2.92 -0.83
N PRO A 67 -23.82 -2.96 -0.13
CA PRO A 67 -24.59 -4.18 0.09
C PRO A 67 -25.02 -4.86 -1.21
N ARG A 68 -25.09 -6.19 -1.21
CA ARG A 68 -25.53 -7.00 -2.37
C ARG A 68 -27.05 -6.97 -2.61
N THR A 69 -27.79 -6.07 -1.96
CA THR A 69 -29.26 -6.11 -1.88
C THR A 69 -29.99 -5.40 -3.02
N GLY A 70 -29.29 -4.89 -4.03
CA GLY A 70 -29.87 -4.19 -5.18
C GLY A 70 -29.24 -4.58 -6.52
N ALA A 71 -29.96 -4.35 -7.62
CA ALA A 71 -29.55 -4.70 -8.98
C ALA A 71 -28.46 -3.78 -9.58
N MET A 72 -27.87 -2.86 -8.81
CA MET A 72 -26.95 -1.86 -9.33
C MET A 72 -25.65 -1.78 -8.52
N ALA A 73 -24.55 -1.61 -9.26
CA ALA A 73 -23.25 -1.25 -8.70
C ALA A 73 -23.34 0.13 -8.00
N VAL A 74 -22.52 0.34 -6.98
CA VAL A 74 -22.41 1.66 -6.34
C VAL A 74 -21.58 2.55 -7.25
N GLU A 75 -22.18 3.63 -7.73
CA GLU A 75 -21.50 4.69 -8.49
C GLU A 75 -21.15 5.82 -7.54
N LEU A 76 -19.90 6.29 -7.60
CA LEU A 76 -19.39 7.35 -6.70
C LEU A 76 -20.16 8.66 -6.88
N GLU A 77 -20.57 8.94 -8.11
CA GLU A 77 -21.29 10.14 -8.53
C GLU A 77 -22.74 10.19 -8.03
N LYS A 78 -23.27 9.02 -7.62
CA LYS A 78 -24.63 8.88 -7.07
C LYS A 78 -24.64 8.89 -5.54
N LEU A 79 -23.50 9.15 -4.90
CA LEU A 79 -23.45 9.24 -3.45
C LEU A 79 -24.05 10.57 -2.97
N GLU A 80 -25.11 10.49 -2.18
CA GLU A 80 -25.76 11.65 -1.58
C GLU A 80 -24.97 12.15 -0.35
N ALA A 81 -25.12 13.43 0.00
CA ALA A 81 -24.35 14.07 1.06
C ALA A 81 -24.53 13.41 2.45
N GLU A 82 -25.70 12.82 2.71
CA GLU A 82 -26.04 12.18 3.98
C GLU A 82 -25.58 10.71 4.05
N GLN A 83 -25.11 10.13 2.94
CA GLN A 83 -24.64 8.75 2.91
C GLN A 83 -23.32 8.59 3.66
N ARG A 84 -23.30 7.64 4.59
CA ARG A 84 -22.09 7.31 5.35
C ARG A 84 -21.15 6.46 4.50
N VAL A 85 -19.96 6.98 4.26
CA VAL A 85 -18.88 6.26 3.56
C VAL A 85 -17.80 5.88 4.56
N ALA A 86 -17.48 4.59 4.64
CA ALA A 86 -16.31 4.12 5.35
C ALA A 86 -15.10 4.17 4.42
N VAL A 87 -14.06 4.89 4.82
CA VAL A 87 -12.77 4.92 4.12
C VAL A 87 -11.69 4.35 5.03
N ARG A 88 -10.75 3.60 4.45
CA ARG A 88 -9.51 3.31 5.17
C ARG A 88 -8.69 4.59 5.15
N MET A 89 -8.61 5.28 6.28
CA MET A 89 -7.71 6.43 6.40
C MET A 89 -6.28 5.97 6.07
N PRO A 90 -5.54 6.73 5.24
CA PRO A 90 -4.15 6.45 4.95
C PRO A 90 -3.27 6.57 6.21
#